data_AF-A0A5R1NWH0-F1
#
_entry.id   AF-A0A5R1NWH0-F1
#
_cell.length_a   1.000
_cell.length_b   1.000
_cell.length_c   1.000
_cell.angle_alpha   90.00
_cell.angle_beta   90.00
_cell.angle_gamma   90.00
#
_symmetry.space_group_name_H-M   'P 1'
#
loop_
_entity.id
_entity.type
_entity.pdbx_description
1 polymer ?
#
loop_
_entity_poly.entity_id
_entity_poly.type
_entity_poly.pdbx_seq_one_letter_code
_entity_poly.pdbx_strand_id
1 'polypeptide(L)'
;MLVDQPGRRLSRRHLLVGGASNPGWMLGGTGFVLRRIAMGLDKWDKLDRSGREASVGRTLSNGAPLTGTNETDAPDFAAKTAIGFPVIPEFSHLRRARSENPDERILRRGYNYDDAPTGGSVSNSGLLFVSFQADIDAQFVPIQRRIDALDLLNVWITPIGSAVFAIPPGCAAGGYVGDTLF
;
A
#
# COMPACT_ATOMS: atom_id res chain seq x y z
N MET A 1 -7.91 -5.10 -0.10
CA MET A 1 -8.01 -4.67 1.31
C MET A 1 -7.82 -3.16 1.41
N LEU A 2 -8.92 -2.42 1.24
CA LEU A 2 -9.01 -1.02 1.67
C LEU A 2 -9.20 -1.05 3.18
N VAL A 3 -8.11 -1.02 3.95
CA VAL A 3 -8.25 -0.71 5.38
C VAL A 3 -8.27 0.80 5.50
N ASP A 4 -9.43 1.37 5.16
CA ASP A 4 -9.81 2.70 5.60
C ASP A 4 -9.89 2.62 7.14
N GLN A 5 -9.10 3.42 7.83
CA GLN A 5 -9.17 3.50 9.30
C GLN A 5 -10.56 4.04 9.67
N PRO A 6 -11.24 3.52 10.70
CA PRO A 6 -12.47 4.14 11.19
C PRO A 6 -12.21 5.62 11.51
N GLY A 7 -12.97 6.52 10.88
CA GLY A 7 -12.93 7.96 11.15
C GLY A 7 -12.00 8.82 10.29
N ARG A 8 -11.21 8.27 9.36
CA ARG A 8 -10.41 9.08 8.41
C ARG A 8 -10.53 8.59 6.97
N ARG A 9 -11.69 8.85 6.37
CA ARG A 9 -11.92 8.61 4.93
C ARG A 9 -10.87 9.34 4.09
N LEU A 10 -10.33 8.64 3.10
CA LEU A 10 -9.65 9.27 1.97
C LEU A 10 -10.56 10.37 1.38
N SER A 11 -10.08 11.62 1.41
CA SER A 11 -10.77 12.75 0.79
C SER A 11 -10.34 12.91 -0.67
N ARG A 12 -11.14 13.64 -1.46
CA ARG A 12 -10.84 13.94 -2.86
C ARG A 12 -9.45 14.55 -3.06
N ARG A 13 -8.97 15.37 -2.11
CA ARG A 13 -7.66 16.04 -2.20
C ARG A 13 -6.48 15.07 -2.20
N HIS A 14 -6.65 13.88 -1.61
CA HIS A 14 -5.58 12.87 -1.60
C HIS A 14 -5.53 12.08 -2.89
N LEU A 15 -6.60 12.11 -3.70
CA LEU A 15 -6.75 11.26 -4.88
C LEU A 15 -6.73 12.05 -6.18
N LEU A 16 -7.28 13.26 -6.19
CA LEU A 16 -7.45 14.04 -7.40
C LEU A 16 -6.48 15.22 -7.43
N VAL A 17 -5.78 15.39 -8.55
CA VAL A 17 -4.96 16.56 -8.81
C VAL A 17 -5.84 17.80 -8.85
N GLY A 18 -5.45 18.83 -8.10
CA GLY A 18 -6.15 20.11 -8.04
C GLY A 18 -5.17 21.28 -7.87
N GLY A 19 -5.69 22.50 -7.85
CA GLY A 19 -4.89 23.72 -7.68
C GLY A 19 -4.27 24.24 -8.99
N ALA A 20 -4.23 25.58 -9.12
CA ALA A 20 -3.85 26.27 -10.36
C ALA A 20 -2.37 26.11 -10.77
N SER A 21 -1.51 25.62 -9.87
CA SER A 21 -0.09 25.36 -10.15
C SER A 21 0.15 24.05 -10.92
N ASN A 22 -0.86 23.16 -10.99
CA ASN A 22 -0.77 21.92 -11.76
C ASN A 22 -1.12 22.15 -13.23
N PRO A 23 -0.59 21.34 -14.16
CA PRO A 23 -0.98 21.40 -15.56
C PRO A 23 -2.49 21.25 -15.72
N GLY A 24 -3.12 22.16 -16.47
CA GLY A 24 -4.58 22.22 -16.60
C GLY A 24 -5.21 20.90 -17.05
N TRP A 25 -4.52 20.17 -17.94
CA TRP A 25 -4.97 18.87 -18.46
C TRP A 25 -5.11 17.78 -17.39
N MET A 26 -4.41 17.89 -16.26
CA MET A 26 -4.46 16.93 -15.15
C MET A 26 -5.49 17.28 -14.08
N LEU A 27 -6.10 18.46 -14.09
CA LEU A 27 -7.06 18.84 -13.06
C LEU A 27 -8.24 17.86 -13.01
N GLY A 28 -8.47 17.24 -11.84
CA GLY A 28 -9.46 16.17 -11.66
C GLY A 28 -8.97 14.77 -12.07
N GLY A 29 -7.75 14.63 -12.60
CA GLY A 29 -7.05 13.36 -12.81
C GLY A 29 -6.33 12.86 -11.55
N THR A 30 -5.50 11.82 -11.67
CA THR A 30 -4.74 11.21 -10.57
C THR A 30 -3.39 10.68 -11.04
N GLY A 31 -2.39 10.70 -10.16
CA GLY A 31 -1.21 9.85 -10.32
C GLY A 31 -1.56 8.39 -10.07
N PHE A 32 -0.91 7.48 -10.79
CA PHE A 32 -1.08 6.04 -10.67
C PHE A 32 0.28 5.35 -10.61
N VAL A 33 0.44 4.44 -9.65
CA VAL A 33 1.62 3.60 -9.52
C VAL A 33 1.22 2.14 -9.60
N LEU A 34 1.88 1.39 -10.47
CA LEU A 34 1.80 -0.06 -10.55
C LEU A 34 3.14 -0.65 -10.14
N ARG A 35 3.15 -1.52 -9.12
CA ARG A 35 4.29 -2.36 -8.79
C ARG A 35 3.90 -3.82 -8.90
N ARG A 36 4.69 -4.59 -9.65
CA ARG A 36 4.62 -6.06 -9.59
C ARG A 36 5.55 -6.53 -8.49
N ILE A 37 4.99 -7.14 -7.47
CA ILE A 37 5.70 -7.56 -6.26
C ILE A 37 5.60 -9.08 -6.16
N ALA A 38 6.72 -9.77 -6.36
CA ALA A 38 6.81 -11.22 -6.18
C ALA A 38 6.79 -11.59 -4.70
N MET A 39 6.13 -12.70 -4.38
CA MET A 39 6.12 -13.28 -3.03
C MET A 39 6.97 -14.55 -3.02
N GLY A 40 7.98 -14.60 -2.15
CA GLY A 40 8.79 -15.78 -1.90
C GLY A 40 8.05 -16.77 -1.00
N LEU A 41 7.03 -17.44 -1.53
CA LEU A 41 6.12 -18.31 -0.77
C LEU A 41 6.85 -19.45 -0.05
N ASP A 42 7.87 -20.06 -0.67
CA ASP A 42 8.65 -21.14 -0.05
C ASP A 42 9.37 -20.71 1.24
N LYS A 43 9.79 -19.43 1.29
CA LYS A 43 10.40 -18.85 2.49
C LYS A 43 9.35 -18.42 3.49
N TRP A 44 8.23 -17.88 3.01
CA TRP A 44 7.10 -17.47 3.84
C TRP A 44 6.51 -18.68 4.59
N ASP A 45 6.44 -19.83 3.93
CA ASP A 45 5.85 -21.05 4.50
C ASP A 45 6.66 -21.65 5.64
N LYS A 46 7.96 -21.34 5.71
CA LYS A 46 8.84 -21.73 6.81
C LYS A 46 8.71 -20.83 8.04
N LEU A 47 8.10 -19.65 7.91
CA LEU A 47 7.88 -18.76 9.03
C LEU A 47 6.69 -19.26 9.86
N ASP A 48 6.86 -19.26 11.18
CA ASP A 48 5.79 -19.60 12.10
C ASP A 48 4.67 -18.55 12.08
N ARG A 49 3.52 -18.91 12.64
CA ARG A 49 2.36 -18.02 12.62
C ARG A 49 2.63 -16.67 13.29
N SER A 50 3.32 -16.69 14.43
CA SER A 50 3.61 -15.48 15.20
C SER A 50 4.56 -14.53 14.42
N GLY A 51 5.57 -15.07 13.74
CA GLY A 51 6.46 -14.30 12.88
C GLY A 51 5.74 -13.66 11.69
N ARG A 52 4.80 -14.37 11.05
CA ARG A 52 3.98 -13.80 9.95
C ARG A 52 3.10 -12.65 10.42
N GLU A 53 2.47 -12.81 11.58
CA GLU A 53 1.61 -11.77 12.15
C GLU A 53 2.42 -10.57 12.68
N ALA A 54 3.61 -10.81 13.25
CA ALA A 54 4.53 -9.77 13.69
C ALA A 54 5.12 -8.97 12.51
N SER A 55 5.44 -9.62 11.39
CA SER A 55 5.94 -8.92 10.19
C SER A 55 4.89 -8.03 9.56
N VAL A 56 3.61 -8.42 9.59
CA VAL A 56 2.51 -7.61 9.07
C VAL A 56 2.03 -6.56 10.10
N GLY A 57 2.00 -6.91 11.39
CA GLY A 57 1.37 -6.14 12.47
C GLY A 57 -0.14 -6.38 12.62
N ARG A 58 -0.66 -7.43 11.98
CA ARG A 58 -2.07 -7.86 12.05
C ARG A 58 -2.17 -9.38 12.11
N THR A 59 -3.22 -9.88 12.74
CA THR A 59 -3.52 -11.31 12.81
C THR A 59 -4.05 -11.81 11.47
N LEU A 60 -3.59 -12.96 10.95
CA LEU A 60 -4.06 -13.45 9.64
C LEU A 60 -5.45 -14.09 9.69
N SER A 61 -6.00 -14.38 10.87
CA SER A 61 -7.29 -15.08 11.02
C SER A 61 -8.47 -14.19 10.68
N ASN A 62 -8.41 -12.92 11.10
CA ASN A 62 -9.49 -11.95 10.91
C ASN A 62 -8.98 -10.55 10.54
N GLY A 63 -7.66 -10.35 10.40
CA GLY A 63 -7.08 -9.07 10.03
C GLY A 63 -7.01 -8.02 11.15
N ALA A 64 -7.37 -8.32 12.40
CA ALA A 64 -7.24 -7.36 13.50
C ALA A 64 -5.78 -6.90 13.70
N PRO A 65 -5.52 -5.66 14.15
CA PRO A 65 -4.19 -5.31 14.65
C PRO A 65 -3.82 -6.21 15.83
N LEU A 66 -2.52 -6.43 16.07
CA LEU A 66 -2.06 -7.26 17.20
C LEU A 66 -2.51 -6.74 18.59
N THR A 67 -3.01 -5.51 18.64
CA THR A 67 -3.55 -4.84 19.82
C THR A 67 -5.08 -4.77 19.86
N GLY A 68 -5.77 -5.38 18.90
CA GLY A 68 -7.22 -5.34 18.77
C GLY A 68 -7.86 -6.72 18.57
N THR A 69 -9.16 -6.73 18.35
CA THR A 69 -9.99 -7.94 18.17
C THR A 69 -10.65 -8.00 16.79
N ASN A 70 -11.03 -6.86 16.21
CA ASN A 70 -11.69 -6.79 14.90
C ASN A 70 -10.79 -6.17 13.84
N GLU A 71 -11.02 -6.49 12.56
CA GLU A 71 -10.27 -5.93 11.43
C GLU A 71 -10.25 -4.39 11.44
N THR A 72 -11.38 -3.79 11.81
CA THR A 72 -11.57 -2.34 11.82
C THR A 72 -10.98 -1.66 13.06
N ASP A 73 -10.46 -2.40 14.05
CA ASP A 73 -9.91 -1.76 15.24
C ASP A 73 -8.72 -0.86 14.89
N ALA A 74 -8.63 0.29 15.58
CA ALA A 74 -7.51 1.20 15.45
C ALA A 74 -6.27 0.55 16.09
N PRO A 75 -5.13 0.45 15.38
CA PRO A 75 -3.92 -0.11 15.97
C PRO A 75 -3.36 0.82 17.05
N ASP A 76 -3.15 0.29 18.26
CA ASP A 76 -2.41 0.96 19.31
C ASP A 76 -0.89 0.76 19.13
N PHE A 77 -0.20 1.83 18.69
CA PHE A 77 1.25 1.82 18.49
C PHE A 77 2.07 2.10 19.74
N ALA A 78 1.43 2.51 20.84
CA ALA A 78 2.05 2.77 22.14
C ALA A 78 1.97 1.55 23.08
N ALA A 79 1.08 0.59 22.80
CA ALA A 79 0.96 -0.66 23.55
C ALA A 79 2.30 -1.42 23.64
N LYS A 80 2.59 -1.92 24.84
CA LYS A 80 3.80 -2.68 25.15
C LYS A 80 3.46 -4.05 25.73
N THR A 81 4.33 -5.03 25.49
CA THR A 81 4.32 -6.33 26.15
C THR A 81 4.71 -6.17 27.63
N ALA A 82 4.53 -7.22 28.43
CA ALA A 82 4.91 -7.23 29.84
C ALA A 82 6.40 -6.92 30.09
N ILE A 83 7.26 -7.18 29.10
CA ILE A 83 8.71 -6.93 29.14
C ILE A 83 9.11 -5.60 28.45
N GLY A 84 8.13 -4.78 28.05
CA GLY A 84 8.36 -3.41 27.60
C GLY A 84 8.58 -3.20 26.09
N PHE A 85 8.54 -4.25 25.27
CA PHE A 85 8.64 -4.13 23.81
C PHE A 85 7.30 -3.72 23.17
N PRO A 86 7.29 -3.01 22.04
CA PRO A 86 6.05 -2.70 21.32
C PRO A 86 5.27 -3.96 20.93
N VAL A 87 3.96 -4.00 21.19
CA VAL A 87 3.10 -5.12 20.75
C VAL A 87 3.01 -5.19 19.23
N ILE A 88 2.90 -4.04 18.57
CA ILE A 88 3.07 -3.91 17.12
C ILE A 88 4.54 -3.54 16.87
N PRO A 89 5.37 -4.47 16.35
CA PRO A 89 6.80 -4.25 16.22
C PRO A 89 7.16 -3.04 15.37
N GLU A 90 8.33 -2.45 15.63
CA GLU A 90 8.82 -1.27 14.91
C GLU A 90 9.04 -1.55 13.41
N PHE A 91 9.40 -2.79 13.08
CA PHE A 91 9.63 -3.28 11.73
C PHE A 91 8.36 -3.80 11.03
N SER A 92 7.19 -3.76 11.68
CA SER A 92 5.96 -4.30 11.07
C SER A 92 5.49 -3.46 9.89
N HIS A 93 5.02 -4.13 8.82
CA HIS A 93 4.51 -3.49 7.61
C HIS A 93 3.43 -2.44 7.93
N LEU A 94 2.48 -2.77 8.80
CA LEU A 94 1.42 -1.86 9.27
C LEU A 94 2.00 -0.54 9.81
N ARG A 95 3.05 -0.61 10.63
CA ARG A 95 3.68 0.58 11.21
C ARG A 95 4.49 1.35 10.17
N ARG A 96 5.29 0.65 9.35
CA ARG A 96 6.16 1.29 8.34
C ARG A 96 5.37 1.97 7.23
N ALA A 97 4.25 1.36 6.81
CA ALA A 97 3.38 1.89 5.76
C ALA A 97 2.46 3.04 6.24
N ARG A 98 2.23 3.18 7.56
CA ARG A 98 1.44 4.27 8.12
C ARG A 98 2.24 5.58 8.14
N SER A 99 1.55 6.69 7.91
CA SER A 99 2.08 8.03 8.13
C SER A 99 1.23 8.79 9.13
N GLU A 100 1.88 9.51 10.05
CA GLU A 100 1.22 10.49 10.90
C GLU A 100 0.89 11.78 10.14
N ASN A 101 1.60 12.06 9.04
CA ASN A 101 1.23 13.13 8.11
C ASN A 101 -0.12 12.78 7.45
N PRO A 102 -1.20 13.58 7.66
CA PRO A 102 -2.51 13.28 7.12
C PRO A 102 -2.58 13.36 5.59
N ASP A 103 -1.63 14.03 4.93
CA ASP A 103 -1.61 14.20 3.48
C ASP A 103 -0.88 13.05 2.77
N GLU A 104 -0.03 12.30 3.49
CA GLU A 104 0.59 11.06 2.99
C GLU A 104 -0.42 9.90 3.03
N ARG A 105 -1.39 9.95 2.11
CA ARG A 105 -2.44 8.93 1.97
C ARG A 105 -2.55 8.50 0.52
N ILE A 106 -2.75 7.21 0.28
CA ILE A 106 -2.91 6.65 -1.06
C ILE A 106 -4.13 5.71 -1.06
N LEU A 107 -4.81 5.61 -2.20
CA LEU A 107 -5.81 4.56 -2.42
C LEU A 107 -5.11 3.31 -2.94
N ARG A 108 -5.07 2.23 -2.16
CA ARG A 108 -4.53 0.93 -2.60
C ARG A 108 -5.64 0.07 -3.21
N ARG A 109 -5.40 -0.47 -4.41
CA ARG A 109 -6.35 -1.35 -5.13
C ARG A 109 -5.61 -2.53 -5.79
N GLY A 110 -4.85 -3.27 -5.00
CA GLY A 110 -4.04 -4.38 -5.51
C GLY A 110 -4.84 -5.61 -5.93
N TYR A 111 -4.25 -6.39 -6.83
CA TYR A 111 -4.75 -7.66 -7.34
C TYR A 111 -3.69 -8.75 -7.15
N ASN A 112 -4.11 -9.97 -6.85
CA ASN A 112 -3.18 -11.10 -6.81
C ASN A 112 -2.81 -11.48 -8.26
N TYR A 113 -1.59 -11.94 -8.47
CA TYR A 113 -1.23 -12.68 -9.67
C TYR A 113 -0.69 -14.05 -9.30
N ASP A 114 -0.94 -15.02 -10.17
CA ASP A 114 -0.41 -16.38 -10.06
C ASP A 114 -0.18 -16.90 -11.48
N ASP A 115 1.08 -16.80 -11.91
CA ASP A 115 1.48 -17.17 -13.26
C ASP A 115 2.21 -18.52 -13.24
N ALA A 116 2.40 -19.12 -14.42
CA ALA A 116 3.20 -20.33 -14.53
C ALA A 116 4.60 -20.12 -13.88
N PRO A 117 5.06 -21.05 -13.04
CA PRO A 117 6.41 -20.98 -12.48
C PRO A 117 7.45 -20.97 -13.60
N THR A 118 8.56 -20.26 -13.37
CA THR A 118 9.65 -20.18 -14.32
C THR A 118 10.94 -20.70 -13.69
N GLY A 119 11.80 -21.33 -14.50
CA GLY A 119 13.03 -21.94 -14.03
C GLY A 119 12.78 -23.08 -13.03
N GLY A 120 13.53 -23.09 -11.92
CA GLY A 120 13.40 -24.08 -10.84
C GLY A 120 12.48 -23.68 -9.69
N SER A 121 11.72 -22.58 -9.82
CA SER A 121 10.79 -22.14 -8.79
C SER A 121 9.53 -23.00 -8.78
N VAL A 122 8.97 -23.26 -7.61
CA VAL A 122 7.66 -23.93 -7.48
C VAL A 122 6.48 -22.97 -7.57
N SER A 123 6.70 -21.65 -7.44
CA SER A 123 5.67 -20.62 -7.57
C SER A 123 6.16 -19.38 -8.32
N ASN A 124 5.23 -18.70 -8.99
CA ASN A 124 5.40 -17.37 -9.57
C ASN A 124 4.15 -16.55 -9.24
N SER A 125 4.00 -16.27 -7.95
CA SER A 125 2.82 -15.62 -7.40
C SER A 125 3.20 -14.34 -6.66
N GLY A 126 2.24 -13.44 -6.52
CA GLY A 126 2.48 -12.20 -5.81
C GLY A 126 1.34 -11.20 -5.93
N LEU A 127 1.69 -9.91 -5.84
CA LEU A 127 0.75 -8.81 -5.86
C LEU A 127 1.06 -7.86 -7.02
N LEU A 128 0.06 -7.59 -7.85
CA LEU A 128 -0.02 -6.38 -8.65
C LEU A 128 -0.49 -5.26 -7.70
N PHE A 129 0.45 -4.61 -7.05
CA PHE A 129 0.19 -3.48 -6.19
C PHE A 129 -0.17 -2.28 -7.06
N VAL A 130 -1.37 -1.73 -6.85
CA VAL A 130 -1.86 -0.54 -7.52
C VAL A 130 -2.14 0.53 -6.48
N SER A 131 -1.68 1.75 -6.72
CA SER A 131 -2.10 2.92 -5.95
C SER A 131 -2.46 4.14 -6.78
N PHE A 132 -3.43 4.90 -6.27
CA PHE A 132 -3.85 6.19 -6.79
C PHE A 132 -3.63 7.28 -5.73
N GLN A 133 -3.14 8.42 -6.18
CA GLN A 133 -2.82 9.58 -5.34
C GLN A 133 -2.73 10.84 -6.20
N ALA A 134 -3.04 12.00 -5.63
CA ALA A 134 -2.94 13.28 -6.32
C ALA A 134 -1.47 13.62 -6.67
N ASP A 135 -0.54 13.33 -5.77
CA ASP A 135 0.88 13.60 -5.91
C ASP A 135 1.70 12.38 -5.48
N ILE A 136 2.48 11.82 -6.41
CA ILE A 136 3.28 10.62 -6.17
C ILE A 136 4.46 10.92 -5.25
N ASP A 137 5.12 12.05 -5.45
CA ASP A 137 6.32 12.42 -4.71
C ASP A 137 5.99 12.83 -3.28
N ALA A 138 4.83 13.47 -3.07
CA ALA A 138 4.38 13.85 -1.74
C ALA A 138 3.69 12.70 -0.98
N GLN A 139 3.08 11.72 -1.67
CA GLN A 139 2.23 10.72 -1.00
C GLN A 139 2.78 9.29 -1.08
N PHE A 140 3.21 8.82 -2.25
CA PHE A 140 3.65 7.43 -2.43
C PHE A 140 5.13 7.24 -2.08
N VAL A 141 6.00 8.12 -2.58
CA VAL A 141 7.46 8.01 -2.40
C VAL A 141 7.88 8.00 -0.91
N PRO A 142 7.34 8.87 -0.02
CA PRO A 142 7.74 8.86 1.39
C PRO A 142 7.32 7.58 2.11
N ILE A 143 6.15 7.02 1.77
CA ILE A 143 5.69 5.73 2.28
C ILE A 143 6.68 4.63 1.88
N GLN A 144 7.08 4.58 0.60
CA GLN A 144 8.00 3.54 0.16
C GLN A 144 9.40 3.67 0.73
N ARG A 145 9.90 4.90 0.94
CA ARG A 145 11.19 5.11 1.63
C ARG A 145 11.17 4.57 3.06
N ARG A 146 10.05 4.72 3.78
CA ARG A 146 9.92 4.14 5.14
C ARG A 146 9.86 2.62 5.13
N ILE A 147 9.20 2.03 4.15
CA ILE A 147 9.11 0.58 3.96
C ILE A 147 10.50 0.01 3.63
N ASP A 148 11.21 0.61 2.66
CA ASP A 148 12.56 0.23 2.27
C ASP A 148 13.53 0.20 3.47
N ALA A 149 13.43 1.20 4.35
CA ALA A 149 14.37 1.35 5.46
C ALA A 149 14.26 0.28 6.57
N LEU A 150 13.09 -0.32 6.84
CA LEU A 150 12.93 -1.19 8.03
C LEU A 150 11.76 -2.20 7.97
N ASP A 151 11.12 -2.43 6.83
CA ASP A 151 9.99 -3.36 6.79
C ASP A 151 10.46 -4.83 6.76
N LEU A 152 10.07 -5.61 7.78
CA LEU A 152 10.40 -7.04 7.84
C LEU A 152 9.75 -7.83 6.70
N LEU A 153 8.62 -7.37 6.15
CA LEU A 153 7.95 -8.04 5.03
C LEU A 153 8.85 -8.13 3.79
N ASN A 154 9.82 -7.22 3.62
CA ASN A 154 10.80 -7.23 2.52
C ASN A 154 11.67 -8.50 2.47
N VAL A 155 11.70 -9.31 3.54
CA VAL A 155 12.35 -10.64 3.51
C VAL A 155 11.63 -11.61 2.57
N TRP A 156 10.33 -11.45 2.38
CA TRP A 156 9.48 -12.37 1.61
C TRP A 156 8.81 -11.74 0.40
N ILE A 157 9.01 -10.44 0.16
CA ILE A 157 8.48 -9.77 -1.02
C ILE A 157 9.59 -9.04 -1.78
N THR A 158 9.53 -9.11 -3.11
CA THR A 158 10.50 -8.45 -3.99
C THR A 158 9.77 -7.69 -5.08
N PRO A 159 9.91 -6.36 -5.17
CA PRO A 159 9.44 -5.61 -6.34
C PRO A 159 10.26 -6.01 -7.58
N ILE A 160 9.57 -6.53 -8.60
CA ILE A 160 10.18 -7.00 -9.87
C ILE A 160 9.67 -6.23 -11.09
N GLY A 161 8.76 -5.28 -10.89
CA GLY A 161 8.30 -4.36 -11.91
C GLY A 161 7.75 -3.08 -11.28
N SER A 162 7.93 -1.96 -11.96
CA SER A 162 7.42 -0.66 -11.53
C SER A 162 7.06 0.20 -12.74
N ALA A 163 5.92 0.86 -12.67
CA ALA A 163 5.50 1.84 -13.66
C ALA A 163 4.70 2.95 -13.00
N VAL A 164 4.82 4.16 -13.54
CA VAL A 164 4.16 5.37 -13.08
C VAL A 164 3.42 5.99 -14.24
N PHE A 165 2.18 6.38 -14.03
CA PHE A 165 1.32 6.98 -15.05
C PHE A 165 0.56 8.17 -14.48
N ALA A 166 0.27 9.13 -15.36
CA ALA A 166 -0.73 10.16 -15.12
C ALA A 166 -2.06 9.68 -15.73
N ILE A 167 -3.12 9.62 -14.94
CA ILE A 167 -4.46 9.30 -15.41
C ILE A 167 -5.24 10.62 -15.53
N PRO A 168 -5.66 11.03 -16.73
CA PRO A 168 -6.41 12.27 -16.94
C PRO A 168 -7.79 12.21 -16.26
N PRO A 169 -8.50 13.34 -16.14
CA PRO A 169 -9.89 13.34 -15.68
C PRO A 169 -10.80 12.53 -16.63
N GLY A 170 -12.01 12.23 -16.15
CA GLY A 170 -13.07 11.73 -17.03
C GLY A 170 -13.47 12.77 -18.08
N CYS A 171 -14.10 12.31 -19.17
CA CYS A 171 -14.53 13.17 -20.27
C CYS A 171 -16.01 13.56 -20.16
N ALA A 172 -16.38 14.68 -20.79
CA ALA A 172 -17.77 15.07 -20.95
C ALA A 172 -18.47 14.24 -22.05
N ALA A 173 -19.80 14.33 -22.12
CA ALA A 173 -20.56 13.73 -23.21
C ALA A 173 -20.10 14.30 -24.57
N GLY A 174 -19.77 13.41 -25.51
CA GLY A 174 -19.23 13.79 -26.82
C GLY A 174 -17.71 14.03 -26.86
N GLY A 175 -17.02 13.98 -25.71
CA GLY A 175 -15.55 14.02 -25.62
C GLY A 175 -14.89 12.64 -25.56
N TYR A 176 -13.58 12.62 -25.30
CA TYR A 176 -12.79 11.40 -25.10
C TYR A 176 -11.80 11.57 -23.94
N VAL A 177 -11.39 10.47 -23.32
CA VAL A 177 -10.43 10.52 -22.19
C VAL A 177 -9.09 11.06 -22.68
N GLY A 178 -8.65 12.18 -22.10
CA GLY A 178 -7.41 12.88 -22.49
C GLY A 178 -7.62 14.02 -23.49
N ASP A 179 -8.87 14.37 -23.82
CA ASP A 179 -9.19 15.56 -24.63
C ASP A 179 -8.68 16.88 -24.05
N THR A 180 -8.43 16.95 -22.75
CA THR A 180 -7.81 18.12 -22.10
C THR A 180 -6.30 18.22 -22.33
N LEU A 181 -5.66 17.17 -22.87
CA LEU A 181 -4.22 17.11 -23.14
C LEU A 181 -3.86 17.26 -24.63
N PHE A 182 -4.67 16.72 -25.53
CA PHE A 182 -4.36 16.59 -26.97
C PHE A 182 -5.17 17.55 -27.86
#